data_AF-A0A7S0YPV4-F1
#
_entry.id   AF-A0A7S0YPV4-F1
#
_cell.length_a   1.000
_cell.length_b   1.000
_cell.length_c   1.000
_cell.angle_alpha   90.00
_cell.angle_beta   90.00
_cell.angle_gamma   90.00
#
_symmetry.space_group_name_H-M   'P 1'
#
loop_
_entity.id
_entity.type
_entity.pdbx_description
1 polymer ?
#
loop_
_entity_poly.entity_id
_entity_poly.type
_entity_poly.pdbx_seq_one_letter_code
_entity_poly.pdbx_strand_id
1 'polypeptide(L)'
;TAHSDILAGFSQFDPFSAFMYDAVWLAALATSSAKSAMAAPLADGGVKTVQSEMRRIAFSGVSGSVDLLENGDRSGEGLTYAVVNWKPNKSTGKLDPIMIGIWESEAGFIWITDPRWPGNKVEGWEEIPVGIALCDPGSYFDADLKLCTKCPVGTRSQGVQCIPCEVGKIASEEGMVQCITCKTGYADQEGMHACRDCPERTEILP
;
A
#
# COMPACT_ATOMS: atom_id res chain seq x y z
N THR A 1 -4.84 32.38 -6.16
CA THR A 1 -4.97 32.48 -4.70
C THR A 1 -5.90 31.43 -4.08
N ALA A 2 -6.64 30.62 -4.86
CA ALA A 2 -7.48 29.52 -4.32
C ALA A 2 -6.78 28.14 -4.24
N HIS A 3 -5.60 27.97 -4.86
CA HIS A 3 -4.86 26.69 -4.85
C HIS A 3 -3.93 26.51 -3.64
N SER A 4 -3.55 27.60 -2.96
CA SER A 4 -2.73 27.55 -1.74
C SER A 4 -3.50 27.05 -0.52
N ASP A 5 -4.81 27.28 -0.50
CA ASP A 5 -5.66 26.96 0.66
C ASP A 5 -6.00 25.47 0.74
N ILE A 6 -5.94 24.76 -0.40
CA ILE A 6 -6.10 23.30 -0.46
C ILE A 6 -4.88 22.61 0.15
N LEU A 7 -3.68 23.19 0.00
CA LEU A 7 -2.41 22.55 0.39
C LEU A 7 -2.09 22.67 1.90
N ALA A 8 -2.60 23.70 2.58
CA ALA A 8 -2.34 23.92 4.01
C ALA A 8 -3.18 23.02 4.95
N GLY A 9 -4.25 22.38 4.45
CA GLY A 9 -5.22 21.63 5.26
C GLY A 9 -4.97 20.12 5.38
N PHE A 10 -4.15 19.51 4.52
CA PHE A 10 -4.04 18.05 4.45
C PHE A 10 -3.34 17.39 5.66
N SER A 11 -2.57 18.14 6.46
CA SER A 11 -1.96 17.57 7.67
C SER A 11 -2.82 17.70 8.93
N GLN A 12 -3.94 18.42 8.87
CA GLN A 12 -4.77 18.73 10.05
C GLN A 12 -6.26 18.36 9.92
N PHE A 13 -6.76 18.07 8.71
CA PHE A 13 -8.14 17.62 8.51
C PHE A 13 -8.21 16.12 8.22
N ASP A 14 -9.11 15.43 8.92
CA ASP A 14 -9.51 14.06 8.60
C ASP A 14 -10.00 14.02 7.13
N PRO A 15 -9.32 13.28 6.23
CA PRO A 15 -9.68 13.24 4.81
C PRO A 15 -11.09 12.68 4.57
N PHE A 16 -11.69 12.04 5.57
CA PHE A 16 -13.03 11.44 5.48
C PHE A 16 -14.13 12.34 6.04
N SER A 17 -13.79 13.45 6.70
CA SER A 17 -14.78 14.34 7.33
C SER A 17 -15.78 14.94 6.35
N ALA A 18 -15.34 15.33 5.16
CA ALA A 18 -16.22 15.83 4.09
C ALA A 18 -17.18 14.74 3.57
N PHE A 19 -16.70 13.51 3.42
CA PHE A 19 -17.52 12.37 3.02
C PHE A 19 -18.55 12.00 4.10
N MET A 20 -18.16 12.06 5.37
CA MET A 20 -19.06 11.84 6.50
C MET A 20 -20.17 12.90 6.53
N TYR A 21 -19.82 14.16 6.32
CA TYR A 21 -20.79 15.26 6.24
C TYR A 21 -21.81 15.03 5.14
N ASP A 22 -21.34 14.68 3.94
CA ASP A 22 -22.21 14.39 2.80
C ASP A 22 -23.09 13.15 3.03
N ALA A 23 -22.57 12.11 3.67
CA ALA A 23 -23.35 10.92 4.03
C ALA A 23 -24.49 11.24 5.00
N VAL A 24 -24.23 12.09 6.01
CA VAL A 24 -25.27 12.57 6.94
C VAL A 24 -26.34 13.37 6.20
N TRP A 25 -25.94 14.23 5.26
CA TRP A 25 -26.90 14.98 4.44
C TRP A 25 -27.73 14.10 3.53
N LEU A 26 -27.13 13.10 2.88
CA LEU A 26 -27.87 12.13 2.07
C LEU A 26 -28.93 11.40 2.91
N ALA A 27 -28.57 10.95 4.12
CA ALA A 27 -29.49 10.30 5.04
C ALA A 27 -30.62 11.23 5.52
N ALA A 28 -30.30 12.50 5.83
CA ALA A 28 -31.27 13.48 6.24
C ALA A 28 -32.27 13.81 5.12
N LEU A 29 -31.78 14.04 3.90
CA LEU A 29 -32.59 14.30 2.71
C LEU A 29 -33.49 13.10 2.37
N ALA A 30 -32.95 11.89 2.39
CA ALA A 30 -33.71 10.68 2.14
C ALA A 30 -34.79 10.44 3.19
N THR A 31 -34.48 10.69 4.47
CA THR A 31 -35.48 10.58 5.55
C THR A 31 -36.56 11.64 5.40
N SER A 32 -36.20 12.87 5.02
CA SER A 32 -37.15 13.96 4.75
C SER A 32 -38.08 13.61 3.58
N SER A 33 -37.52 13.11 2.47
CA SER A 33 -38.29 12.65 1.30
C SER A 33 -39.20 11.47 1.62
N ALA A 34 -38.69 10.47 2.35
CA ALA A 34 -39.50 9.33 2.77
C ALA A 34 -40.67 9.77 3.67
N LYS A 35 -40.45 10.73 4.57
CA LYS A 35 -41.50 11.27 5.44
C LYS A 35 -42.55 12.07 4.67
N SER A 36 -42.17 12.82 3.63
CA SER A 36 -43.14 13.56 2.81
C SER A 36 -43.97 12.63 1.92
N ALA A 37 -43.41 11.48 1.51
CA ALA A 37 -44.09 10.45 0.75
C ALA A 37 -45.01 9.54 1.58
N MET A 38 -44.81 9.44 2.90
CA MET A 38 -45.58 8.57 3.79
C MET A 38 -46.55 9.35 4.69
N ALA A 39 -47.85 9.02 4.63
CA ALA A 39 -48.89 9.61 5.49
C ALA A 39 -48.84 9.12 6.97
N ALA A 40 -48.00 8.14 7.27
CA ALA A 40 -47.85 7.51 8.58
C ALA A 40 -46.37 7.61 9.08
N PRO A 41 -46.10 7.43 10.38
CA PRO A 41 -44.73 7.38 10.90
C PRO A 41 -43.90 6.32 10.16
N LEU A 42 -42.57 6.50 10.07
CA LEU A 42 -41.64 5.47 9.62
C LEU A 42 -41.65 4.28 10.60
N ALA A 43 -42.71 3.48 10.57
CA ALA A 43 -42.82 2.17 11.21
C ALA A 43 -42.27 1.09 10.25
N ASP A 44 -42.24 -0.16 10.70
CA ASP A 44 -41.65 -1.31 10.01
C ASP A 44 -41.83 -1.28 8.48
N GLY A 45 -40.71 -1.19 7.76
CA GLY A 45 -40.65 -0.92 6.31
C GLY A 45 -40.06 0.45 5.94
N GLY A 46 -40.03 1.41 6.87
CA GLY A 46 -39.46 2.75 6.65
C GLY A 46 -37.98 2.75 6.21
N VAL A 47 -37.19 1.79 6.68
CA VAL A 47 -35.78 1.64 6.27
C VAL A 47 -35.64 1.35 4.77
N LYS A 48 -36.51 0.51 4.20
CA LYS A 48 -36.50 0.22 2.76
C LYS A 48 -36.91 1.45 1.94
N THR A 49 -37.88 2.22 2.43
CA THR A 49 -38.29 3.48 1.80
C THR A 49 -37.14 4.49 1.81
N VAL A 50 -36.50 4.72 2.96
CA VAL A 50 -35.34 5.61 3.05
C VAL A 50 -34.20 5.15 2.14
N GLN A 51 -33.91 3.84 2.10
CA GLN A 51 -32.89 3.30 1.21
C GLN A 51 -33.23 3.51 -0.27
N SER A 52 -34.50 3.39 -0.67
CA SER A 52 -34.93 3.67 -2.04
C SER A 52 -34.82 5.17 -2.39
N GLU A 53 -35.08 6.06 -1.42
CA GLU A 53 -34.94 7.51 -1.60
C GLU A 53 -33.47 7.92 -1.67
N MET A 54 -32.58 7.33 -0.85
CA MET A 54 -31.13 7.56 -0.94
C MET A 54 -30.58 7.29 -2.35
N ARG A 55 -31.09 6.27 -3.05
CA ARG A 55 -30.67 5.93 -4.42
C ARG A 55 -31.20 6.89 -5.49
N ARG A 56 -32.18 7.74 -5.17
CA ARG A 56 -32.81 8.68 -6.10
C ARG A 56 -32.32 10.11 -5.92
N ILE A 57 -31.72 10.40 -4.77
CA ILE A 57 -31.26 11.73 -4.42
C ILE A 57 -29.87 11.95 -5.01
N ALA A 58 -29.73 13.06 -5.73
CA ALA A 58 -28.47 13.61 -6.18
C ALA A 58 -28.34 15.06 -5.69
N PHE A 59 -27.20 15.44 -5.15
CA PHE A 59 -26.95 16.83 -4.72
C PHE A 59 -25.46 17.19 -4.77
N SER A 60 -25.16 18.50 -4.78
CA SER A 60 -23.79 18.99 -4.64
C SER A 60 -23.40 19.05 -3.17
N GLY A 61 -22.55 18.11 -2.73
CA GLY A 61 -22.01 18.05 -1.38
C GLY A 61 -20.69 18.82 -1.22
N VAL A 62 -20.11 18.76 -0.02
CA VAL A 62 -18.81 19.37 0.30
C VAL A 62 -17.67 18.63 -0.40
N SER A 63 -17.82 17.32 -0.60
CA SER A 63 -16.85 16.48 -1.31
C SER A 63 -17.15 16.30 -2.81
N GLY A 64 -18.02 17.14 -3.39
CA GLY A 64 -18.41 17.08 -4.81
C GLY A 64 -19.83 16.52 -5.03
N SER A 65 -20.11 16.02 -6.24
CA SER A 65 -21.43 15.42 -6.56
C SER A 65 -21.69 14.19 -5.71
N VAL A 66 -22.86 14.11 -5.08
CA VAL A 66 -23.28 12.99 -4.23
C VAL A 66 -24.52 12.36 -4.83
N ASP A 67 -24.34 11.17 -5.37
CA ASP A 67 -25.37 10.29 -5.91
C ASP A 67 -24.88 8.84 -5.84
N LEU A 68 -25.79 7.86 -5.85
CA LEU A 68 -25.48 6.45 -5.64
C LEU A 68 -25.76 5.60 -6.89
N LEU A 69 -24.84 4.70 -7.19
CA LEU A 69 -25.01 3.63 -8.16
C LEU A 69 -26.01 2.58 -7.64
N GLU A 70 -26.45 1.69 -8.54
CA GLU A 70 -27.41 0.63 -8.19
C GLU A 70 -26.90 -0.32 -7.09
N ASN A 71 -25.58 -0.52 -7.03
CA ASN A 71 -24.91 -1.31 -6.00
C ASN A 71 -24.79 -0.58 -4.64
N GLY A 72 -25.12 0.71 -4.57
CA GLY A 72 -25.05 1.53 -3.37
C GLY A 72 -23.72 2.26 -3.16
N ASP A 73 -22.75 2.11 -4.06
CA ASP A 73 -21.55 2.93 -4.06
C ASP A 73 -21.87 4.34 -4.54
N ARG A 74 -21.06 5.32 -4.13
CA ARG A 74 -21.17 6.67 -4.70
C ARG A 74 -20.75 6.64 -6.17
N SER A 75 -21.47 7.37 -7.01
CA SER A 75 -21.07 7.56 -8.40
C SER A 75 -19.64 8.10 -8.47
N GLY A 76 -18.88 7.55 -9.41
CA GLY A 76 -17.52 7.97 -9.67
C GLY A 76 -17.44 9.32 -10.37
N GLU A 77 -18.53 9.82 -10.95
CA GLU A 77 -18.55 11.03 -11.77
C GLU A 77 -18.10 12.27 -10.97
N GLY A 78 -17.10 12.98 -11.49
CA GLY A 78 -16.52 14.16 -10.84
C GLY A 78 -15.74 13.90 -9.55
N LEU A 79 -15.46 12.65 -9.18
CA LEU A 79 -14.60 12.35 -8.03
C LEU A 79 -13.14 12.71 -8.35
N THR A 80 -12.56 13.47 -7.42
CA THR A 80 -11.17 13.91 -7.48
C THR A 80 -10.36 13.18 -6.41
N TYR A 81 -9.23 12.63 -6.83
CA TYR A 81 -8.33 11.82 -6.02
C TYR A 81 -6.97 12.51 -5.91
N ALA A 82 -6.49 12.65 -4.67
CA ALA A 82 -5.13 13.10 -4.43
C ALA A 82 -4.14 11.96 -4.70
N VAL A 83 -3.16 12.22 -5.57
CA VAL A 83 -2.03 11.32 -5.81
C VAL A 83 -0.92 11.71 -4.85
N VAL A 84 -0.55 10.79 -3.95
CA VAL A 84 0.44 11.05 -2.90
C VAL A 84 1.70 10.21 -3.10
N ASN A 85 2.85 10.84 -2.92
CA ASN A 85 4.16 10.20 -2.86
C ASN A 85 4.67 10.30 -1.42
N TRP A 86 4.93 9.16 -0.81
CA TRP A 86 5.44 9.06 0.55
C TRP A 86 6.93 9.35 0.60
N LYS A 87 7.32 10.30 1.45
CA LYS A 87 8.65 10.91 1.49
C LYS A 87 9.25 10.81 2.90
N PRO A 88 10.51 10.38 3.07
CA PRO A 88 11.16 10.41 4.37
C PRO A 88 11.28 11.84 4.92
N ASN A 89 10.91 12.04 6.17
CA ASN A 89 11.09 13.29 6.90
C ASN A 89 12.28 13.15 7.87
N LYS A 90 13.35 13.92 7.62
CA LYS A 90 14.59 13.88 8.42
C LYS A 90 14.40 14.40 9.85
N SER A 91 13.46 15.30 10.08
CA SER A 91 13.19 15.87 11.40
C SER A 91 12.41 14.91 12.29
N THR A 92 11.54 14.08 11.72
CA THR A 92 10.67 13.16 12.48
C THR A 92 11.13 11.71 12.42
N GLY A 93 11.99 11.35 11.46
CA GLY A 93 12.39 9.97 11.18
C GLY A 93 11.28 9.09 10.61
N LYS A 94 10.18 9.69 10.14
CA LYS A 94 8.99 8.98 9.61
C LYS A 94 8.79 9.24 8.12
N LEU A 95 7.83 8.55 7.50
CA LEU A 95 7.35 8.85 6.16
C LEU A 95 6.18 9.82 6.23
N ASP A 96 6.27 10.91 5.48
CA ASP A 96 5.19 11.87 5.32
C ASP A 96 4.61 11.79 3.91
N PRO A 97 3.28 11.80 3.74
CA PRO A 97 2.65 11.85 2.44
C PRO A 97 2.79 13.26 1.84
N ILE A 98 3.27 13.36 0.61
CA ILE A 98 3.28 14.61 -0.15
C ILE A 98 2.39 14.45 -1.37
N MET A 99 1.41 15.34 -1.54
CA MET A 99 0.60 15.38 -2.75
C MET A 99 1.47 15.76 -3.95
N ILE A 100 1.48 14.90 -4.96
CA ILE A 100 2.23 15.08 -6.21
C ILE A 100 1.35 15.18 -7.44
N GLY A 101 0.04 15.00 -7.29
CA GLY A 101 -0.89 15.07 -8.39
C GLY A 101 -2.34 15.03 -7.97
N ILE A 102 -3.20 15.27 -8.95
CA ILE A 102 -4.64 15.11 -8.86
C ILE A 102 -5.10 14.27 -10.05
N TRP A 103 -5.88 13.23 -9.76
CA TRP A 103 -6.56 12.42 -10.75
C TRP A 103 -8.06 12.59 -10.61
N GLU A 104 -8.75 12.85 -11.72
CA GLU A 104 -10.19 12.93 -11.80
C GLU A 104 -10.72 11.72 -12.57
N SER A 105 -11.86 11.18 -12.14
CA SER A 105 -12.47 10.00 -12.74
C SER A 105 -12.78 10.13 -14.23
N GLU A 106 -13.17 11.31 -14.68
CA GLU A 106 -13.55 11.56 -16.07
C GLU A 106 -12.39 12.09 -16.92
N ALA A 107 -11.54 12.94 -16.33
CA ALA A 107 -10.47 13.64 -17.03
C ALA A 107 -9.08 13.00 -16.89
N GLY A 108 -8.93 11.99 -16.04
CA GLY A 108 -7.64 11.35 -15.75
C GLY A 108 -6.73 12.25 -14.91
N PHE A 109 -5.42 12.23 -15.14
CA PHE A 109 -4.50 13.11 -14.41
C PHE A 109 -4.71 14.56 -14.83
N ILE A 110 -5.26 15.38 -13.93
CA ILE A 110 -5.34 16.84 -14.09
C ILE A 110 -3.94 17.43 -14.08
N TRP A 111 -3.10 16.95 -13.15
CA TRP A 111 -1.68 17.19 -13.12
C TRP A 111 -0.98 16.12 -12.28
N ILE A 112 0.28 15.87 -12.59
CA ILE A 112 1.17 15.01 -11.80
C ILE A 112 2.60 15.53 -11.96
N THR A 113 3.35 15.49 -10.87
CA THR A 113 4.79 15.77 -10.82
C THR A 113 5.55 14.46 -10.70
N ASP A 114 6.83 14.46 -11.09
CA ASP A 114 7.62 13.23 -11.10
C ASP A 114 7.70 12.60 -9.69
N PRO A 115 7.19 11.38 -9.51
CA PRO A 115 7.30 10.68 -8.24
C PRO A 115 8.76 10.38 -7.92
N ARG A 116 9.18 10.68 -6.70
CA ARG A 116 10.55 10.44 -6.24
C ARG A 116 10.63 9.04 -5.64
N TRP A 117 11.22 8.11 -6.41
CA TRP A 117 11.41 6.73 -5.97
C TRP A 117 12.68 6.56 -5.13
N PRO A 118 12.69 5.65 -4.15
CA PRO A 118 13.93 5.12 -3.59
C PRO A 118 14.81 4.53 -4.70
N GLY A 119 16.13 4.70 -4.66
CA GLY A 119 17.05 4.01 -5.58
C GLY A 119 17.52 4.78 -6.81
N ASN A 120 17.38 6.11 -6.82
CA ASN A 120 18.17 7.00 -7.67
C ASN A 120 18.02 6.83 -9.20
N LYS A 121 16.81 6.63 -9.72
CA LYS A 121 16.54 6.93 -11.13
C LYS A 121 16.10 8.40 -11.27
N VAL A 122 17.12 9.21 -11.64
CA VAL A 122 17.07 10.61 -12.09
C VAL A 122 16.82 11.67 -11.00
N GLU A 123 17.68 11.74 -9.98
CA GLU A 123 17.55 12.53 -8.72
C GLU A 123 16.60 11.86 -7.70
N GLY A 124 16.93 10.63 -7.30
CA GLY A 124 16.30 10.01 -6.14
C GLY A 124 16.83 10.57 -4.83
N TRP A 125 16.23 10.14 -3.72
CA TRP A 125 16.67 10.45 -2.37
C TRP A 125 18.17 10.23 -2.19
N GLU A 126 18.93 11.26 -1.76
CA GLU A 126 20.34 11.11 -1.38
C GLU A 126 20.55 10.05 -0.29
N GLU A 127 19.52 9.79 0.52
CA GLU A 127 19.51 8.81 1.59
C GLU A 127 18.21 8.00 1.53
N ILE A 128 18.32 6.75 1.07
CA ILE A 128 17.23 5.78 1.17
C ILE A 128 17.32 5.18 2.57
N PRO A 129 16.26 5.24 3.41
CA PRO A 129 16.24 4.49 4.66
C PRO A 129 16.50 3.02 4.33
N VAL A 130 17.47 2.39 4.99
CA VAL A 130 17.97 1.03 4.69
C VAL A 130 16.83 -0.02 4.68
N GLY A 131 15.70 0.26 5.34
CA GLY A 131 14.49 -0.59 5.31
C GLY A 131 13.58 -0.45 4.08
N ILE A 132 13.90 0.41 3.10
CA ILE A 132 13.03 0.71 1.92
C ILE A 132 13.77 0.54 0.58
N ALA A 133 15.09 0.35 0.58
CA ALA A 133 15.83 0.07 -0.65
C ALA A 133 15.49 -1.34 -1.15
N LEU A 134 14.67 -1.43 -2.20
CA LEU A 134 14.37 -2.69 -2.90
C LEU A 134 15.39 -2.87 -4.03
N CYS A 135 16.25 -3.86 -3.89
CA CYS A 135 17.06 -4.41 -4.96
C CYS A 135 16.32 -5.54 -5.69
N ASP A 136 16.83 -5.96 -6.84
CA ASP A 136 16.29 -7.15 -7.51
C ASP A 136 16.39 -8.39 -6.60
N PRO A 137 15.47 -9.37 -6.71
CA PRO A 137 15.55 -10.62 -5.96
C PRO A 137 16.94 -11.26 -6.07
N GLY A 138 17.44 -11.79 -4.96
CA GLY A 138 18.81 -12.27 -4.83
C GLY A 138 19.81 -11.20 -4.38
N SER A 139 19.47 -9.91 -4.41
CA SER A 139 20.35 -8.83 -3.97
C SER A 139 19.84 -8.12 -2.71
N TYR A 140 20.71 -7.34 -2.09
CA TYR A 140 20.40 -6.41 -0.99
C TYR A 140 21.08 -5.06 -1.24
N PHE A 141 20.58 -4.00 -0.61
CA PHE A 141 21.22 -2.70 -0.70
C PHE A 141 22.40 -2.63 0.28
N ASP A 142 23.61 -2.52 -0.26
CA ASP A 142 24.82 -2.32 0.52
C ASP A 142 25.01 -0.83 0.81
N ALA A 143 24.87 -0.44 2.08
CA ALA A 143 24.93 0.96 2.48
C ALA A 143 26.34 1.57 2.33
N ASP A 144 27.38 0.75 2.45
CA ASP A 144 28.77 1.20 2.34
C ASP A 144 29.13 1.44 0.87
N LEU A 145 28.71 0.54 -0.01
CA LEU A 145 28.95 0.64 -1.46
C LEU A 145 27.91 1.49 -2.19
N LYS A 146 26.79 1.81 -1.54
CA LYS A 146 25.63 2.53 -2.10
C LYS A 146 25.09 1.89 -3.38
N LEU A 147 25.12 0.57 -3.48
CA LEU A 147 24.67 -0.19 -4.64
C LEU A 147 24.00 -1.50 -4.23
N CYS A 148 23.25 -2.10 -5.16
CA CYS A 148 22.68 -3.43 -4.96
C CYS A 148 23.74 -4.50 -5.14
N THR A 149 24.02 -5.24 -4.07
CA THR A 149 25.01 -6.33 -4.04
C THR A 149 24.28 -7.66 -3.95
N LYS A 150 24.78 -8.68 -4.66
CA LYS A 150 24.26 -10.04 -4.55
C LYS A 150 24.44 -10.56 -3.13
N CYS A 151 23.45 -11.29 -2.64
CA CYS A 151 23.58 -11.98 -1.36
C CYS A 151 24.66 -13.06 -1.42
N PRO A 152 25.50 -13.18 -0.39
CA PRO A 152 26.55 -14.20 -0.34
C PRO A 152 25.94 -15.60 -0.30
N VAL A 153 26.76 -16.60 -0.65
CA VAL A 153 26.39 -18.02 -0.50
C VAL A 153 25.90 -18.33 0.91
N GLY A 154 24.98 -19.29 1.02
CA GLY A 154 24.29 -19.62 2.26
C GLY A 154 23.13 -18.69 2.61
N THR A 155 22.88 -17.63 1.83
CA THR A 155 21.77 -16.69 2.08
C THR A 155 20.89 -16.50 0.85
N ARG A 156 19.66 -16.03 1.08
CA ARG A 156 18.69 -15.67 0.03
C ARG A 156 18.11 -14.27 0.26
N SER A 157 17.61 -13.63 -0.78
CA SER A 157 16.92 -12.33 -0.65
C SER A 157 15.77 -12.15 -1.63
N GLN A 158 14.76 -11.40 -1.20
CA GLN A 158 13.68 -10.87 -2.03
C GLN A 158 13.86 -9.37 -2.33
N GLY A 159 15.09 -8.85 -2.19
CA GLY A 159 15.47 -7.47 -2.54
C GLY A 159 15.79 -6.55 -1.36
N VAL A 160 15.53 -6.97 -0.12
CA VAL A 160 15.69 -6.08 1.06
C VAL A 160 16.94 -6.41 1.86
N GLN A 161 17.10 -7.68 2.24
CA GLN A 161 18.21 -8.15 3.06
C GLN A 161 18.51 -9.61 2.76
N CYS A 162 19.75 -10.01 3.00
CA CYS A 162 20.16 -11.41 2.91
C CYS A 162 19.73 -12.16 4.16
N ILE A 163 18.88 -13.16 3.98
CA ILE A 163 18.37 -14.04 5.03
C ILE A 163 19.11 -15.37 4.91
N PRO A 164 19.72 -15.89 5.99
CA PRO A 164 20.33 -17.21 5.99
C PRO A 164 19.36 -18.31 5.53
N CYS A 165 19.89 -19.31 4.84
CA CYS A 165 19.11 -20.50 4.53
C CYS A 165 18.80 -21.27 5.80
N GLU A 166 17.53 -21.66 5.96
CA GLU A 166 17.04 -22.49 7.05
C GLU A 166 17.74 -23.86 7.06
N VAL A 167 17.82 -24.49 8.24
CA VAL A 167 18.27 -25.88 8.41
C VAL A 167 17.58 -26.80 7.40
N GLY A 168 18.36 -27.70 6.77
CA GLY A 168 17.92 -28.59 5.70
C GLY A 168 18.00 -27.98 4.29
N LYS A 169 18.29 -26.68 4.17
CA LYS A 169 18.43 -25.98 2.89
C LYS A 169 19.78 -25.27 2.79
N ILE A 170 20.19 -25.01 1.55
CA ILE A 170 21.43 -24.31 1.23
C ILE A 170 21.21 -23.25 0.15
N ALA A 171 22.14 -22.30 0.06
CA ALA A 171 22.31 -21.48 -1.14
C ALA A 171 23.73 -21.65 -1.66
N SER A 172 23.88 -22.39 -2.75
CA SER A 172 25.19 -22.76 -3.30
C SER A 172 25.87 -21.66 -4.11
N GLU A 173 25.11 -20.63 -4.50
CA GLU A 173 25.57 -19.55 -5.36
C GLU A 173 25.19 -18.19 -4.75
N GLU A 174 25.96 -17.16 -5.09
CA GLU A 174 25.61 -15.80 -4.76
C GLU A 174 24.37 -15.36 -5.53
N GLY A 175 23.52 -14.56 -4.89
CA GLY A 175 22.34 -14.02 -5.54
C GLY A 175 21.16 -14.98 -5.60
N MET A 176 21.14 -16.05 -4.79
CA MET A 176 20.00 -16.95 -4.76
C MET A 176 18.75 -16.24 -4.23
N VAL A 177 17.63 -16.41 -4.94
CA VAL A 177 16.31 -15.90 -4.52
C VAL A 177 15.66 -16.82 -3.48
N GLN A 178 15.98 -18.11 -3.57
CA GLN A 178 15.44 -19.15 -2.70
C GLN A 178 16.54 -20.16 -2.36
N CYS A 179 16.47 -20.71 -1.15
CA CYS A 179 17.33 -21.79 -0.72
C CYS A 179 16.82 -23.13 -1.27
N ILE A 180 17.74 -23.99 -1.69
CA ILE A 180 17.44 -25.32 -2.22
C ILE A 180 17.60 -26.37 -1.13
N THR A 181 16.75 -27.40 -1.12
CA THR A 181 16.88 -28.52 -0.17
C THR A 181 18.00 -29.45 -0.58
N CYS A 182 18.72 -30.00 0.40
CA CYS A 182 19.73 -31.03 0.15
C CYS A 182 19.09 -32.28 -0.49
N LYS A 183 19.48 -32.61 -1.73
CA LYS A 183 19.04 -33.85 -2.40
C LYS A 183 19.71 -35.09 -1.80
N THR A 184 20.98 -34.95 -1.44
CA THR A 184 21.83 -35.95 -0.78
C THR A 184 22.57 -35.28 0.36
N GLY A 185 22.76 -35.98 1.48
CA GLY A 185 23.35 -35.41 2.68
C GLY A 185 22.38 -34.56 3.49
N TYR A 186 22.91 -33.65 4.31
CA TYR A 186 22.15 -32.83 5.24
C TYR A 186 22.75 -31.42 5.39
N ALA A 187 21.93 -30.47 5.82
CA ALA A 187 22.36 -29.17 6.30
C ALA A 187 21.84 -28.99 7.72
N ASP A 188 22.72 -29.03 8.70
CA ASP A 188 22.41 -29.01 10.14
C ASP A 188 22.52 -27.61 10.77
N GLN A 189 22.95 -26.61 10.00
CA GLN A 189 23.13 -25.23 10.45
C GLN A 189 22.43 -24.27 9.48
N GLU A 190 21.98 -23.14 10.00
CA GLU A 190 21.52 -22.04 9.14
C GLU A 190 22.70 -21.44 8.36
N GLY A 191 22.43 -20.89 7.19
CA GLY A 191 23.47 -20.22 6.40
C GLY A 191 24.41 -21.17 5.66
N MET A 192 24.10 -22.46 5.57
CA MET A 192 24.94 -23.41 4.85
C MET A 192 24.88 -23.18 3.33
N HIS A 193 26.04 -23.25 2.68
CA HIS A 193 26.16 -23.12 1.21
C HIS A 193 26.31 -24.46 0.50
N ALA A 194 26.58 -25.54 1.23
CA ALA A 194 26.74 -26.88 0.68
C ALA A 194 26.18 -27.91 1.66
N CYS A 195 25.66 -29.02 1.14
CA CYS A 195 25.19 -30.13 1.95
C CYS A 195 26.40 -30.92 2.47
N ARG A 196 26.34 -31.36 3.73
CA ARG A 196 27.29 -32.30 4.31
C ARG A 196 26.85 -33.72 3.99
N ASP A 197 27.80 -34.56 3.61
CA ASP A 197 27.51 -35.98 3.40
C ASP A 197 27.17 -36.65 4.73
N CYS A 198 26.24 -37.62 4.68
CA CYS A 198 25.98 -38.47 5.83
C CYS A 198 27.25 -39.25 6.16
N PRO A 199 27.63 -39.36 7.45
CA PRO A 199 28.73 -40.24 7.82
C PRO A 199 28.44 -41.64 7.28
N GLU A 200 29.43 -42.24 6.61
CA GLU A 200 29.32 -43.64 6.23
C GLU A 200 29.03 -44.44 7.49
N ARG A 201 28.12 -45.43 7.37
CA ARG A 201 27.79 -46.32 8.48
C ARG A 201 29.00 -47.22 8.74
N THR A 202 29.99 -46.72 9.48
CA THR A 202 31.07 -47.53 10.03
C THR A 202 30.57 -48.24 11.28
N GLU A 203 29.69 -49.22 11.08
CA GLU A 203 29.51 -50.28 12.07
C GLU A 203 30.71 -51.22 12.00
N ILE A 204 31.70 -50.95 12.84
CA ILE A 204 32.44 -52.03 13.51
C ILE A 204 32.43 -51.67 14.99
N LEU A 205 31.40 -52.12 15.70
CA LEU A 205 31.47 -52.26 17.14
C LEU A 205 31.74 -53.75 17.45
N PRO A 206 32.75 -54.06 18.28
CA PRO A 206 33.16 -55.43 18.63
C PRO A 206 32.13 -56.19 19.47
#